data_AF-A0AAW4H8J8-F1
#
_entry.id   AF-A0AAW4H8J8-F1
#
_cell.length_a   1.000
_cell.length_b   1.000
_cell.length_c   1.000
_cell.angle_alpha   90.00
_cell.angle_beta   90.00
_cell.angle_gamma   90.00
#
_symmetry.space_group_name_H-M   'P 1'
#
loop_
_entity.id
_entity.type
_entity.pdbx_description
1 polymer ?
#
loop_
_entity_poly.entity_id
_entity_poly.type
_entity_poly.pdbx_seq_one_letter_code
_entity_poly.pdbx_strand_id
1 'polypeptide(L)'
;MSNKSAWYAVLTLSCLTLLGCQSTSTERKVSSVSSAQLSKNAEVLQQQLELTLSSQEQKTFLTAMATLLESESSEMAGGEEKEGLRASQWRIASSDPKTKMFLVGTDVYPGVTLKGELSLLDLPFSATTVVNLRSGPSAKSNKVGQLQTGDVFIALAKVPGAPWLLVERQGMIEGYVHQGYVQSRIEPRDILSVKPNAALTPKTRSASQKILWTGSYQCRDLQYQLNGANQARSGNLMACRKDKNIWYIQSIDPS
;
A
#
# COMPACT_ATOMS: atom_id res chain seq x y z
N MET A 1 33.54 -74.95 -51.70
CA MET A 1 34.41 -74.52 -50.59
C MET A 1 34.64 -73.02 -50.70
N SER A 2 34.24 -72.28 -49.66
CA SER A 2 34.64 -70.93 -49.23
C SER A 2 34.63 -69.78 -50.27
N ASN A 3 33.59 -68.95 -50.39
CA ASN A 3 33.08 -67.87 -49.51
C ASN A 3 33.72 -66.50 -49.81
N LYS A 4 32.89 -65.50 -50.15
CA LYS A 4 32.96 -64.07 -49.78
C LYS A 4 31.89 -63.28 -50.54
N SER A 5 30.79 -62.98 -49.87
CA SER A 5 29.83 -61.97 -50.28
C SER A 5 29.49 -61.04 -49.13
N ALA A 6 29.32 -59.78 -49.51
CA ALA A 6 28.47 -58.73 -48.94
C ALA A 6 28.74 -58.19 -47.53
N TRP A 7 28.97 -56.88 -47.55
CA TRP A 7 28.78 -55.89 -46.50
C TRP A 7 27.43 -56.00 -45.78
N TYR A 8 27.42 -55.77 -44.47
CA TYR A 8 26.77 -54.64 -43.77
C TYR A 8 26.90 -54.89 -42.26
N ALA A 9 27.45 -53.92 -41.51
CA ALA A 9 27.15 -53.78 -40.08
C ALA A 9 27.34 -52.32 -39.70
N VAL A 10 26.21 -51.63 -39.63
CA VAL A 10 26.03 -50.33 -38.96
C VAL A 10 26.44 -50.53 -37.49
N LEU A 11 27.43 -49.76 -37.03
CA LEU A 11 27.80 -49.71 -35.62
C LEU A 11 27.73 -48.27 -35.13
N THR A 12 26.65 -48.05 -34.39
CA THR A 12 26.34 -46.96 -33.47
C THR A 12 27.53 -46.55 -32.59
N LEU A 13 27.72 -45.26 -32.30
CA LEU A 13 27.99 -44.84 -30.91
C LEU A 13 27.82 -43.33 -30.69
N SER A 14 27.08 -43.03 -29.63
CA SER A 14 27.21 -41.86 -28.74
C SER A 14 26.48 -40.56 -29.11
N CYS A 15 25.16 -40.62 -28.89
CA CYS A 15 24.32 -39.50 -28.50
C CYS A 15 24.79 -38.93 -27.15
N LEU A 16 25.40 -37.74 -27.15
CA LEU A 16 25.64 -36.94 -25.94
C LEU A 16 24.34 -36.18 -25.63
N THR A 17 23.46 -36.79 -24.84
CA THR A 17 22.36 -36.05 -24.21
C THR A 17 22.96 -35.16 -23.12
N LEU A 18 23.08 -33.87 -23.44
CA LEU A 18 23.26 -32.83 -22.44
C LEU A 18 22.03 -32.86 -21.52
N LEU A 19 22.17 -33.51 -20.37
CA LEU A 19 21.31 -33.31 -19.21
C LEU A 19 21.49 -31.86 -18.75
N GLY A 20 20.76 -30.96 -19.39
CA GLY A 20 20.47 -29.65 -18.83
C GLY A 20 19.64 -29.87 -17.58
N CYS A 21 20.27 -29.80 -16.41
CA CYS A 21 19.58 -29.57 -15.14
C CYS A 21 18.83 -28.24 -15.28
N GLN A 22 17.55 -28.29 -15.64
CA GLN A 22 16.65 -27.17 -15.38
C GLN A 22 16.43 -27.14 -13.88
N SER A 23 17.25 -26.33 -13.19
CA SER A 23 16.95 -25.92 -11.83
C SER A 23 15.63 -25.17 -11.86
N THR A 24 14.54 -25.87 -11.55
CA THR A 24 13.26 -25.25 -11.23
C THR A 24 13.40 -24.60 -9.86
N SER A 25 14.02 -23.42 -9.84
CA SER A 25 13.82 -22.50 -8.73
C SER A 25 12.35 -22.12 -8.74
N THR A 26 11.58 -22.70 -7.82
CA THR A 26 10.26 -22.19 -7.43
C THR A 26 10.46 -20.78 -6.87
N GLU A 27 10.50 -19.80 -7.77
CA GLU A 27 10.33 -18.40 -7.39
C GLU A 27 8.95 -18.31 -6.74
N ARG A 28 8.92 -18.16 -5.41
CA ARG A 28 7.74 -17.66 -4.72
C ARG A 28 7.43 -16.32 -5.36
N LYS A 29 6.37 -16.29 -6.17
CA LYS A 29 5.83 -15.07 -6.77
C LYS A 29 5.40 -14.17 -5.61
N VAL A 30 6.30 -13.29 -5.19
CA VAL A 30 5.95 -12.20 -4.29
C VAL A 30 4.99 -11.34 -5.09
N SER A 31 3.69 -11.45 -4.78
CA SER A 31 2.61 -10.71 -5.42
C SER A 31 2.84 -9.21 -5.23
N SER A 32 3.53 -8.61 -6.19
CA SER A 32 3.92 -7.21 -6.14
C SER A 32 2.77 -6.38 -6.73
N VAL A 33 1.82 -5.97 -5.88
CA VAL A 33 0.64 -5.22 -6.30
C VAL A 33 1.08 -3.83 -6.82
N SER A 34 0.89 -3.58 -8.11
CA SER A 34 1.23 -2.29 -8.73
C SER A 34 0.22 -1.20 -8.33
N SER A 35 0.63 0.07 -8.33
CA SER A 35 -0.27 1.22 -8.10
C SER A 35 -1.49 1.25 -9.02
N ALA A 36 -1.36 0.70 -10.23
CA ALA A 36 -2.43 0.58 -11.19
C ALA A 36 -3.53 -0.41 -10.76
N GLN A 37 -3.20 -1.46 -10.01
CA GLN A 37 -4.18 -2.41 -9.47
C GLN A 37 -4.92 -1.82 -8.25
N LEU A 38 -4.30 -0.87 -7.55
CA LEU A 38 -4.85 -0.23 -6.34
C LEU A 38 -5.86 0.87 -6.67
N SER A 39 -5.70 1.59 -7.79
CA SER A 39 -6.71 2.56 -8.26
C SER A 39 -7.98 1.85 -8.72
N LYS A 40 -7.85 0.65 -9.29
CA LYS A 40 -8.95 -0.14 -9.84
C LYS A 40 -10.06 -0.47 -8.83
N ASN A 41 -9.74 -0.72 -7.56
CA ASN A 41 -10.76 -1.07 -6.56
C ASN A 41 -11.53 0.14 -6.03
N ALA A 42 -10.85 1.26 -5.82
CA ALA A 42 -11.51 2.52 -5.49
C ALA A 42 -12.40 2.98 -6.66
N GLU A 43 -11.93 2.83 -7.90
CA GLU A 43 -12.69 3.09 -9.12
C GLU A 43 -13.92 2.16 -9.23
N VAL A 44 -13.78 0.86 -8.99
CA VAL A 44 -14.90 -0.09 -9.02
C VAL A 44 -15.93 0.24 -7.94
N LEU A 45 -15.50 0.54 -6.70
CA LEU A 45 -16.42 0.94 -5.65
C LEU A 45 -17.14 2.25 -6.03
N GLN A 46 -16.41 3.26 -6.51
CA GLN A 46 -17.00 4.52 -6.98
C GLN A 46 -18.06 4.28 -8.06
N GLN A 47 -17.74 3.46 -9.07
CA GLN A 47 -18.66 3.13 -10.15
C GLN A 47 -19.92 2.41 -9.61
N GLN A 48 -19.76 1.48 -8.67
CA GLN A 48 -20.89 0.78 -8.08
C GLN A 48 -21.78 1.70 -7.24
N LEU A 49 -21.19 2.64 -6.52
CA LEU A 49 -21.91 3.67 -5.77
C LEU A 49 -22.71 4.58 -6.72
N GLU A 50 -22.10 5.06 -7.81
CA GLU A 50 -22.78 5.89 -8.82
C GLU A 50 -23.94 5.18 -9.52
N LEU A 51 -23.80 3.87 -9.78
CA LEU A 51 -24.83 3.05 -10.40
C LEU A 51 -25.97 2.67 -9.45
N THR A 52 -25.81 2.87 -8.13
CA THR A 52 -26.76 2.35 -7.13
C THR A 52 -27.38 3.45 -6.26
N LEU A 53 -26.59 4.43 -5.82
CA LEU A 53 -26.98 5.42 -4.81
C LEU A 53 -27.06 6.83 -5.39
N SER A 54 -27.92 7.67 -4.81
CA SER A 54 -27.95 9.12 -5.08
C SER A 54 -26.66 9.80 -4.59
N SER A 55 -26.30 10.97 -5.11
CA SER A 55 -25.09 11.68 -4.68
C SER A 55 -25.08 12.02 -3.18
N GLN A 56 -26.26 12.22 -2.59
CA GLN A 56 -26.41 12.44 -1.16
C GLN A 56 -26.12 11.15 -0.39
N GLU A 57 -26.70 10.02 -0.80
CA GLU A 57 -26.44 8.73 -0.17
C GLU A 57 -25.01 8.23 -0.36
N GLN A 58 -24.36 8.53 -1.48
CA GLN A 58 -22.93 8.28 -1.67
C GLN A 58 -22.10 8.97 -0.59
N LYS A 59 -22.40 10.25 -0.29
CA LYS A 59 -21.72 10.99 0.78
C LYS A 59 -22.01 10.40 2.16
N THR A 60 -23.26 10.00 2.43
CA THR A 60 -23.63 9.32 3.68
C THR A 60 -22.85 8.01 3.84
N PHE A 61 -22.81 7.18 2.79
CA PHE A 61 -22.08 5.91 2.75
C PHE A 61 -20.59 6.11 3.04
N LEU A 62 -19.93 7.04 2.34
CA LEU A 62 -18.49 7.29 2.49
C LEU A 62 -18.14 7.84 3.88
N THR A 63 -19.01 8.70 4.42
CA THR A 63 -18.87 9.22 5.79
C THR A 63 -19.03 8.11 6.83
N ALA A 64 -20.03 7.25 6.65
CA ALA A 64 -20.24 6.09 7.52
C ALA A 64 -19.06 5.11 7.44
N MET A 65 -18.50 4.89 6.25
CA MET A 65 -17.31 4.07 6.06
C MET A 65 -16.10 4.63 6.80
N ALA A 66 -15.80 5.92 6.67
CA ALA A 66 -14.70 6.55 7.39
C ALA A 66 -14.91 6.48 8.92
N THR A 67 -16.14 6.71 9.38
CA THR A 67 -16.50 6.62 10.80
C THR A 67 -16.32 5.21 11.34
N LEU A 68 -16.82 4.21 10.60
CA LEU A 68 -16.71 2.81 10.97
C LEU A 68 -15.25 2.38 11.08
N LEU A 69 -14.42 2.76 10.10
CA LEU A 69 -12.99 2.43 10.10
C LEU A 69 -12.24 3.02 11.30
N GLU A 70 -12.62 4.22 11.75
CA GLU A 70 -12.05 4.90 12.92
C GLU A 70 -12.60 4.39 14.25
N SER A 71 -13.84 3.89 14.28
CA SER A 71 -14.40 3.24 15.46
C SER A 71 -13.74 1.87 15.63
N GLU A 72 -13.07 1.61 16.75
CA GLU A 72 -12.41 0.32 17.04
C GLU A 72 -13.38 -0.88 17.08
N SER A 73 -14.69 -0.62 16.94
CA SER A 73 -15.77 -1.60 16.92
C SER A 73 -15.95 -2.26 15.54
N SER A 74 -16.36 -3.54 15.54
CA SER A 74 -16.75 -4.31 14.35
C SER A 74 -18.21 -4.11 13.94
N GLU A 75 -18.81 -3.00 14.40
CA GLU A 75 -20.22 -2.69 14.18
C GLU A 75 -20.61 -2.58 12.70
N MET A 76 -21.86 -2.93 12.42
CA MET A 76 -22.45 -2.76 11.10
C MET A 76 -23.09 -1.38 11.02
N ALA A 77 -22.74 -0.62 9.99
CA ALA A 77 -23.45 0.61 9.64
C ALA A 77 -24.31 0.37 8.40
N GLY A 78 -25.42 1.11 8.30
CA GLY A 78 -26.31 1.01 7.16
C GLY A 78 -27.12 2.27 6.96
N GLY A 79 -27.63 2.42 5.75
CA GLY A 79 -28.51 3.51 5.35
C GLY A 79 -29.55 3.01 4.37
N GLU A 80 -30.64 3.77 4.28
CA GLU A 80 -31.75 3.45 3.40
C GLU A 80 -32.39 4.75 2.88
N GLU A 81 -32.61 4.81 1.58
CA GLU A 81 -33.39 5.84 0.92
C GLU A 81 -34.72 5.19 0.51
N LYS A 82 -35.81 5.54 1.21
CA LYS A 82 -37.15 4.91 1.04
C LYS A 82 -38.04 5.60 0.01
N GLU A 83 -37.68 6.81 -0.45
CA GLU A 83 -38.57 7.67 -1.22
C GLU A 83 -38.06 7.91 -2.65
N GLY A 84 -38.98 7.84 -3.63
CA GLY A 84 -38.73 8.12 -5.04
C GLY A 84 -38.33 6.90 -5.88
N LEU A 85 -37.94 7.14 -7.14
CA LEU A 85 -37.53 6.11 -8.12
C LEU A 85 -36.16 5.47 -7.82
N ARG A 86 -35.49 5.87 -6.74
CA ARG A 86 -34.13 5.46 -6.35
C ARG A 86 -34.08 4.79 -4.98
N ALA A 87 -35.16 4.08 -4.61
CA ALA A 87 -35.17 3.31 -3.37
C ALA A 87 -33.93 2.41 -3.29
N SER A 88 -33.14 2.59 -2.23
CA SER A 88 -31.87 1.89 -2.09
C SER A 88 -31.54 1.64 -0.62
N GLN A 89 -30.79 0.57 -0.37
CA GLN A 89 -30.28 0.25 0.96
C GLN A 89 -28.81 -0.12 0.84
N TRP A 90 -28.00 0.29 1.80
CA TRP A 90 -26.62 -0.16 1.89
C TRP A 90 -26.28 -0.61 3.30
N ARG A 91 -25.31 -1.53 3.38
CA ARG A 91 -24.71 -1.99 4.63
C ARG A 91 -23.21 -2.07 4.47
N ILE A 92 -22.48 -1.72 5.52
CA ILE A 92 -21.04 -1.86 5.63
C ILE A 92 -20.70 -2.50 6.98
N ALA A 93 -19.68 -3.35 6.97
CA ALA A 93 -19.14 -3.99 8.16
C ALA A 93 -17.62 -3.96 8.08
N SER A 94 -16.95 -3.90 9.23
CA SER A 94 -15.49 -3.91 9.30
C SER A 94 -14.97 -4.91 10.33
N SER A 95 -13.85 -5.56 10.01
CA SER A 95 -13.15 -6.44 10.95
C SER A 95 -12.48 -5.64 12.08
N ASP A 96 -11.98 -6.33 13.10
CA ASP A 96 -11.05 -5.71 14.06
C ASP A 96 -9.77 -5.20 13.35
N PRO A 97 -9.11 -4.16 13.90
CA PRO A 97 -7.84 -3.66 13.37
C PRO A 97 -6.73 -4.70 13.43
N LYS A 98 -6.04 -4.87 12.30
CA LYS A 98 -4.88 -5.75 12.16
C LYS A 98 -3.65 -5.00 11.67
N THR A 99 -2.50 -5.31 12.23
CA THR A 99 -1.22 -4.76 11.75
C THR A 99 -0.76 -5.55 10.53
N LYS A 100 -0.60 -4.88 9.39
CA LYS A 100 -0.01 -5.47 8.18
C LYS A 100 1.39 -4.89 7.96
N MET A 101 2.39 -5.76 7.84
CA MET A 101 3.78 -5.39 7.59
C MET A 101 4.06 -5.35 6.09
N PHE A 102 4.92 -4.43 5.67
CA PHE A 102 5.31 -4.21 4.29
C PHE A 102 6.82 -4.03 4.19
N LEU A 103 7.43 -4.67 3.20
CA LEU A 103 8.82 -4.41 2.85
C LEU A 103 8.89 -3.18 1.95
N VAL A 104 9.74 -2.22 2.34
CA VAL A 104 9.87 -0.92 1.69
C VAL A 104 11.31 -0.75 1.23
N GLY A 105 11.50 -0.53 -0.08
CA GLY A 105 12.83 -0.33 -0.67
C GLY A 105 13.06 1.13 -1.03
N THR A 106 13.97 1.79 -0.31
CA THR A 106 14.24 3.24 -0.46
C THR A 106 15.73 3.55 -0.48
N ASP A 107 16.09 4.66 -1.13
CA ASP A 107 17.41 5.25 -0.98
C ASP A 107 17.48 5.98 0.36
N VAL A 108 18.64 6.00 0.99
CA VAL A 108 18.81 6.57 2.34
C VAL A 108 20.06 7.44 2.37
N TYR A 109 19.91 8.67 2.86
CA TYR A 109 21.01 9.62 3.00
C TYR A 109 22.07 9.08 3.97
N PRO A 110 23.38 9.22 3.66
CA PRO A 110 24.44 8.69 4.51
C PRO A 110 24.32 9.13 5.98
N GLY A 111 24.44 8.15 6.88
CA GLY A 111 24.37 8.37 8.32
C GLY A 111 22.96 8.31 8.92
N VAL A 112 21.90 8.26 8.11
CA VAL A 112 20.54 7.99 8.62
C VAL A 112 20.42 6.51 8.98
N THR A 113 19.83 6.24 10.13
CA THR A 113 19.66 4.88 10.67
C THR A 113 18.18 4.54 10.79
N LEU A 114 17.73 3.54 10.03
CA LEU A 114 16.39 2.97 10.17
C LEU A 114 16.43 1.88 11.24
N LYS A 115 15.91 2.18 12.43
CA LYS A 115 15.82 1.22 13.55
C LYS A 115 14.46 1.34 14.23
N GLY A 116 13.99 0.20 14.73
CA GLY A 116 12.71 0.10 15.41
C GLY A 116 11.53 -0.01 14.45
N GLU A 117 10.34 -0.08 15.03
CA GLU A 117 9.10 -0.13 14.27
C GLU A 117 8.80 1.23 13.63
N LEU A 118 8.31 1.20 12.39
CA LEU A 118 7.93 2.38 11.63
C LEU A 118 6.52 2.18 11.08
N SER A 119 5.59 3.02 11.51
CA SER A 119 4.24 3.03 10.95
C SER A 119 4.21 3.91 9.73
N LEU A 120 3.85 3.35 8.58
CA LEU A 120 3.80 4.06 7.30
C LEU A 120 2.75 5.17 7.34
N LEU A 121 3.07 6.30 6.71
CA LEU A 121 2.19 7.44 6.50
C LEU A 121 2.07 7.73 5.01
N ASP A 122 3.18 8.13 4.36
CA ASP A 122 3.25 8.63 2.99
C ASP A 122 2.27 9.79 2.75
N LEU A 123 2.54 10.87 3.47
CA LEU A 123 1.69 12.03 3.57
C LEU A 123 2.50 13.32 3.38
N PRO A 124 1.97 14.33 2.67
CA PRO A 124 2.69 15.60 2.48
C PRO A 124 2.66 16.42 3.77
N PHE A 125 3.82 16.93 4.15
CA PHE A 125 4.01 17.84 5.28
C PHE A 125 4.79 19.06 4.83
N SER A 126 4.74 20.12 5.63
CA SER A 126 5.74 21.20 5.53
C SER A 126 6.30 21.61 6.86
N ALA A 127 7.55 22.08 6.85
CA ALA A 127 8.17 22.67 8.01
C ALA A 127 7.54 24.04 8.35
N THR A 128 7.27 24.26 9.64
CA THR A 128 6.71 25.51 10.16
C THR A 128 7.81 26.48 10.61
N THR A 129 9.04 26.00 10.69
CA THR A 129 10.25 26.75 11.05
C THR A 129 11.47 26.10 10.41
N VAL A 130 12.64 26.72 10.55
CA VAL A 130 13.92 26.07 10.24
C VAL A 130 14.18 24.97 11.26
N VAL A 131 14.26 23.72 10.82
CA VAL A 131 14.39 22.56 11.71
C VAL A 131 15.44 21.57 11.20
N ASN A 132 16.25 21.02 12.10
CA ASN A 132 17.28 20.05 11.74
C ASN A 132 16.68 18.67 11.48
N LEU A 133 17.17 18.01 10.43
CA LEU A 133 16.97 16.58 10.21
C LEU A 133 18.01 15.79 11.00
N ARG A 134 17.57 14.72 11.64
CA ARG A 134 18.38 13.89 12.55
C ARG A 134 18.60 12.50 11.98
N SER A 135 19.75 11.90 12.28
CA SER A 135 20.08 10.53 11.83
C SER A 135 19.20 9.45 12.45
N GLY A 136 18.54 9.75 13.57
CA GLY A 136 17.60 8.87 14.28
C GLY A 136 16.54 9.71 15.00
N PRO A 137 15.49 9.07 15.55
CA PRO A 137 14.36 9.75 16.17
C PRO A 137 14.69 10.26 17.60
N SER A 138 15.69 11.13 17.69
CA SER A 138 16.13 11.75 18.95
C SER A 138 16.81 13.09 18.69
N ALA A 139 16.60 14.04 19.61
CA ALA A 139 17.30 15.32 19.58
C ALA A 139 18.82 15.16 19.78
N LYS A 140 19.25 14.05 20.39
CA LYS A 140 20.67 13.71 20.62
C LYS A 140 21.35 13.06 19.42
N SER A 141 20.57 12.63 18.41
CA SER A 141 21.14 12.05 17.19
C SER A 141 21.85 13.12 16.34
N ASN A 142 22.79 12.67 15.51
CA ASN A 142 23.56 13.55 14.64
C ASN A 142 22.64 14.34 13.71
N LYS A 143 23.01 15.59 13.43
CA LYS A 143 22.38 16.38 12.37
C LYS A 143 22.86 15.85 11.03
N VAL A 144 21.93 15.50 10.15
CA VAL A 144 22.20 14.99 8.79
C VAL A 144 21.70 15.95 7.71
N GLY A 145 20.84 16.90 8.07
CA GLY A 145 20.28 17.87 7.16
C GLY A 145 19.47 18.94 7.90
N GLN A 146 18.71 19.72 7.14
CA GLN A 146 17.85 20.77 7.65
C GLN A 146 16.71 21.02 6.67
N LEU A 147 15.53 21.33 7.19
CA LEU A 147 14.40 21.90 6.44
C LEU A 147 14.38 23.41 6.68
N GLN A 148 14.12 24.17 5.62
CA GLN A 148 13.75 25.58 5.70
C GLN A 148 12.25 25.73 5.99
N THR A 149 11.86 26.90 6.49
CA THR A 149 10.43 27.20 6.72
C THR A 149 9.66 27.12 5.40
N GLY A 150 8.56 26.36 5.40
CA GLY A 150 7.72 26.18 4.22
C GLY A 150 8.15 25.01 3.31
N ASP A 151 9.34 24.43 3.52
CA ASP A 151 9.80 23.26 2.76
C ASP A 151 8.76 22.14 2.83
N VAL A 152 8.41 21.60 1.67
CA VAL A 152 7.47 20.49 1.52
C VAL A 152 8.25 19.19 1.41
N PHE A 153 7.79 18.16 2.11
CA PHE A 153 8.38 16.83 2.07
C PHE A 153 7.29 15.76 2.28
N ILE A 154 7.63 14.50 2.04
CA ILE A 154 6.78 13.37 2.39
C ILE A 154 7.19 12.83 3.76
N ALA A 155 6.26 12.82 4.70
CA ALA A 155 6.39 12.04 5.92
C ALA A 155 6.11 10.57 5.55
N LEU A 156 7.17 9.81 5.31
CA LEU A 156 7.06 8.43 4.82
C LEU A 156 6.56 7.48 5.92
N ALA A 157 7.00 7.71 7.15
CA ALA A 157 6.59 6.94 8.32
C ALA A 157 6.65 7.79 9.60
N LYS A 158 6.00 7.31 10.65
CA LYS A 158 6.14 7.80 12.03
C LYS A 158 6.77 6.73 12.91
N VAL A 159 7.41 7.17 13.98
CA VAL A 159 7.90 6.29 15.04
C VAL A 159 6.77 6.06 16.05
N PRO A 160 6.28 4.83 16.26
CA PRO A 160 5.25 4.54 17.26
C PRO A 160 5.67 5.02 18.65
N GLY A 161 4.76 5.67 19.37
CA GLY A 161 5.02 6.19 20.72
C GLY A 161 5.98 7.37 20.80
N ALA A 162 6.46 7.93 19.69
CA ALA A 162 7.38 9.06 19.69
C ALA A 162 7.01 10.12 18.62
N PRO A 163 7.22 11.42 18.88
CA PRO A 163 6.83 12.51 17.99
C PRO A 163 7.84 12.72 16.85
N TRP A 164 8.21 11.67 16.13
CA TRP A 164 9.20 11.72 15.05
C TRP A 164 8.63 11.18 13.74
N LEU A 165 8.88 11.91 12.65
CA LEU A 165 8.55 11.53 11.29
C LEU A 165 9.82 11.25 10.50
N LEU A 166 9.76 10.23 9.67
CA LEU A 166 10.78 9.89 8.68
C LEU A 166 10.52 10.73 7.42
N VAL A 167 11.50 11.57 7.07
CA VAL A 167 11.42 12.51 5.94
C VAL A 167 11.93 11.86 4.68
N GLU A 168 11.14 11.93 3.63
CA GLU A 168 11.49 11.53 2.27
C GLU A 168 11.33 12.72 1.32
N ARG A 169 12.33 12.89 0.44
CA ARG A 169 12.25 13.75 -0.74
C ARG A 169 12.88 13.06 -1.94
N GLN A 170 12.21 13.15 -3.09
CA GLN A 170 12.70 12.66 -4.38
C GLN A 170 13.11 11.17 -4.39
N GLY A 171 12.46 10.35 -3.57
CA GLY A 171 12.72 8.91 -3.40
C GLY A 171 13.80 8.57 -2.37
N MET A 172 14.40 9.56 -1.70
CA MET A 172 15.46 9.39 -0.72
C MET A 172 14.99 9.77 0.68
N ILE A 173 15.25 8.90 1.66
CA ILE A 173 15.09 9.19 3.07
C ILE A 173 16.22 10.10 3.51
N GLU A 174 15.90 11.29 3.99
CA GLU A 174 16.91 12.27 4.39
C GLU A 174 17.14 12.35 5.92
N GLY A 175 16.25 11.76 6.71
CA GLY A 175 16.41 11.68 8.15
C GLY A 175 15.08 11.80 8.90
N TYR A 176 15.16 12.10 10.18
CA TYR A 176 14.01 12.25 11.07
C TYR A 176 13.79 13.72 11.43
N VAL A 177 12.52 14.14 11.47
CA VAL A 177 12.11 15.46 11.94
C VAL A 177 11.10 15.31 13.09
N HIS A 178 11.17 16.20 14.06
CA HIS A 178 10.24 16.21 15.18
C HIS A 178 8.89 16.83 14.75
N GLN A 179 7.78 16.16 15.09
CA GLN A 179 6.42 16.53 14.66
C GLN A 179 6.03 17.96 15.04
N GLY A 180 6.50 18.46 16.19
CA GLY A 180 6.19 19.82 16.65
C GLY A 180 6.70 20.97 15.76
N TYR A 181 7.53 20.69 14.76
CA TYR A 181 8.07 21.71 13.84
C TYR A 181 7.57 21.55 12.40
N VAL A 182 6.56 20.70 12.20
CA VAL A 182 6.01 20.38 10.89
C VAL A 182 4.49 20.27 10.98
N GLN A 183 3.81 20.47 9.87
CA GLN A 183 2.35 20.35 9.79
C GLN A 183 1.96 19.55 8.56
N SER A 184 0.89 18.76 8.71
CA SER A 184 0.29 18.03 7.60
C SER A 184 -0.27 19.03 6.57
N ARG A 185 -0.12 18.70 5.28
CA ARG A 185 -0.72 19.42 4.14
C ARG A 185 -1.89 18.65 3.52
N ILE A 186 -2.41 17.68 4.24
CA ILE A 186 -3.56 16.92 3.77
C ILE A 186 -4.80 17.73 4.02
N GLU A 187 -5.43 18.13 2.93
CA GLU A 187 -6.81 18.56 2.96
C GLU A 187 -7.74 17.35 3.14
N PRO A 188 -8.89 17.51 3.80
CA PRO A 188 -9.92 16.47 3.86
C PRO A 188 -10.23 15.97 2.45
N ARG A 189 -10.02 14.67 2.24
CA ARG A 189 -10.30 13.98 0.98
C ARG A 189 -11.13 12.76 1.29
N ASP A 190 -11.99 12.40 0.36
CA ASP A 190 -12.75 11.17 0.45
C ASP A 190 -11.82 9.94 0.45
N ILE A 191 -12.22 8.86 1.13
CA ILE A 191 -11.48 7.61 1.30
C ILE A 191 -11.07 6.99 -0.05
N LEU A 192 -11.86 7.24 -1.11
CA LEU A 192 -11.59 6.75 -2.46
C LEU A 192 -10.46 7.52 -3.17
N SER A 193 -10.09 8.70 -2.67
CA SER A 193 -9.08 9.57 -3.27
C SER A 193 -7.68 9.41 -2.65
N VAL A 194 -7.58 8.73 -1.52
CA VAL A 194 -6.30 8.52 -0.82
C VAL A 194 -5.59 7.34 -1.47
N LYS A 195 -4.37 7.59 -1.95
CA LYS A 195 -3.56 6.56 -2.60
C LYS A 195 -2.75 5.76 -1.58
N PRO A 196 -2.45 4.48 -1.86
CA PRO A 196 -1.45 3.71 -1.13
C PRO A 196 -0.08 4.39 -1.15
N ASN A 197 0.81 3.93 -0.26
CA ASN A 197 2.17 4.44 -0.24
C ASN A 197 2.93 4.12 -1.53
N ALA A 198 3.44 5.14 -2.21
CA ALA A 198 4.17 4.99 -3.46
C ALA A 198 5.44 4.13 -3.31
N ALA A 199 6.04 4.09 -2.11
CA ALA A 199 7.18 3.23 -1.80
C ALA A 199 6.82 1.74 -1.72
N LEU A 200 5.53 1.39 -1.63
CA LEU A 200 5.04 0.01 -1.75
C LEU A 200 4.86 -0.45 -3.19
N THR A 201 4.91 0.49 -4.14
CA THR A 201 4.76 0.14 -5.55
C THR A 201 6.09 -0.39 -6.07
N PRO A 202 6.12 -1.55 -6.75
CA PRO A 202 7.35 -2.10 -7.32
C PRO A 202 7.85 -1.15 -8.41
N LYS A 203 8.82 -0.30 -8.10
CA LYS A 203 9.46 0.53 -9.12
C LYS A 203 10.43 -0.34 -9.91
N THR A 204 10.05 -0.68 -11.15
CA THR A 204 10.96 -1.25 -12.16
C THR A 204 11.95 -0.17 -12.60
N ARG A 205 12.90 0.18 -11.74
CA ARG A 205 14.08 0.95 -12.15
C ARG A 205 15.32 0.41 -11.46
N SER A 206 16.24 0.00 -12.33
CA SER A 206 17.61 -0.40 -12.08
C SER A 206 18.41 0.64 -11.28
N ALA A 207 19.26 0.11 -10.40
CA ALA A 207 20.53 0.62 -9.85
C ALA A 207 20.55 1.84 -8.88
N SER A 208 20.58 1.55 -7.58
CA SER A 208 21.64 1.87 -6.58
C SER A 208 21.24 1.18 -5.25
N GLN A 209 22.10 1.11 -4.23
CA GLN A 209 21.89 0.35 -2.98
C GLN A 209 20.64 0.80 -2.19
N LYS A 210 19.46 0.35 -2.60
CA LYS A 210 18.23 0.55 -1.83
C LYS A 210 18.32 -0.23 -0.52
N ILE A 211 18.08 0.44 0.60
CA ILE A 211 17.93 -0.22 1.89
C ILE A 211 16.50 -0.75 1.97
N LEU A 212 16.38 -2.04 2.28
CA LEU A 212 15.11 -2.67 2.57
C LEU A 212 14.82 -2.55 4.07
N TRP A 213 13.65 -2.03 4.41
CA TRP A 213 13.18 -1.93 5.78
C TRP A 213 11.70 -2.31 5.87
N THR A 214 11.24 -2.58 7.08
CA THR A 214 9.85 -2.99 7.31
C THR A 214 9.04 -1.84 7.88
N GLY A 215 7.99 -1.46 7.16
CA GLY A 215 6.96 -0.54 7.63
C GLY A 215 5.66 -1.28 7.96
N SER A 216 4.79 -0.67 8.76
CA SER A 216 3.48 -1.25 9.08
C SER A 216 2.33 -0.27 8.86
N TYR A 217 1.16 -0.82 8.54
CA TYR A 217 -0.12 -0.12 8.61
C TYR A 217 -1.06 -0.83 9.57
N GLN A 218 -1.97 -0.07 10.19
CA GLN A 218 -3.20 -0.64 10.75
C GLN A 218 -4.22 -0.74 9.62
N CYS A 219 -4.66 -1.95 9.34
CA CYS A 219 -5.61 -2.25 8.28
C CYS A 219 -6.85 -2.93 8.84
N ARG A 220 -7.95 -2.85 8.09
CA ARG A 220 -9.21 -3.50 8.40
C ARG A 220 -9.80 -4.06 7.12
N ASP A 221 -10.41 -5.23 7.21
CA ASP A 221 -11.22 -5.74 6.12
C ASP A 221 -12.59 -5.05 6.20
N LEU A 222 -13.14 -4.74 5.04
CA LEU A 222 -14.43 -4.10 4.85
C LEU A 222 -15.28 -4.96 3.94
N GLN A 223 -16.51 -5.22 4.37
CA GLN A 223 -17.54 -5.79 3.52
C GLN A 223 -18.60 -4.74 3.28
N TYR A 224 -19.05 -4.60 2.03
CA TYR A 224 -20.16 -3.72 1.69
C TYR A 224 -21.23 -4.45 0.88
N GLN A 225 -22.47 -4.00 1.03
CA GLN A 225 -23.62 -4.42 0.26
C GLN A 225 -24.40 -3.17 -0.17
N LEU A 226 -24.76 -3.09 -1.45
CA LEU A 226 -25.55 -2.04 -2.07
C LEU A 226 -26.74 -2.70 -2.76
N ASN A 227 -27.94 -2.42 -2.27
CA ASN A 227 -29.19 -2.93 -2.81
C ASN A 227 -29.90 -1.78 -3.50
N GLY A 228 -29.85 -1.73 -4.83
CA GLY A 228 -30.67 -0.82 -5.63
C GLY A 228 -31.92 -1.51 -6.16
N ALA A 229 -32.80 -0.72 -6.79
CA ALA A 229 -34.09 -1.21 -7.32
C ALA A 229 -33.99 -2.46 -8.23
N ASN A 230 -32.91 -2.57 -9.02
CA ASN A 230 -32.77 -3.63 -10.04
C ASN A 230 -31.63 -4.62 -9.78
N GLN A 231 -30.68 -4.29 -8.90
CA GLN A 231 -29.51 -5.13 -8.69
C GLN A 231 -28.91 -4.91 -7.30
N ALA A 232 -28.57 -6.03 -6.64
CA ALA A 232 -27.73 -6.05 -5.47
C ALA A 232 -26.26 -6.21 -5.89
N ARG A 233 -25.38 -5.42 -5.27
CA ARG A 233 -23.93 -5.44 -5.46
C ARG A 233 -23.26 -5.59 -4.10
N SER A 234 -22.17 -6.33 -4.05
CA SER A 234 -21.39 -6.48 -2.82
C SER A 234 -19.93 -6.68 -3.15
N GLY A 235 -19.08 -6.44 -2.16
CA GLY A 235 -17.65 -6.62 -2.32
C GLY A 235 -16.93 -6.61 -0.98
N ASN A 236 -15.69 -7.10 -1.03
CA ASN A 236 -14.77 -7.09 0.09
C ASN A 236 -13.55 -6.24 -0.29
N LEU A 237 -13.12 -5.39 0.62
CA LEU A 237 -12.01 -4.46 0.45
C LEU A 237 -11.12 -4.51 1.69
N MET A 238 -9.86 -4.11 1.55
CA MET A 238 -9.00 -3.84 2.70
C MET A 238 -8.78 -2.33 2.77
N ALA A 239 -9.01 -1.71 3.92
CA ALA A 239 -8.66 -0.32 4.14
C ALA A 239 -7.50 -0.24 5.11
N CYS A 240 -6.50 0.60 4.82
CA CYS A 240 -5.34 0.80 5.68
C CYS A 240 -5.21 2.27 6.06
N ARG A 241 -4.98 2.52 7.35
CA ARG A 241 -4.91 3.86 7.95
C ARG A 241 -3.53 4.46 7.74
N LYS A 242 -3.45 5.60 7.05
CA LYS A 242 -2.22 6.42 6.96
C LYS A 242 -2.09 7.34 8.17
N ASP A 243 -3.18 7.99 8.55
CA ASP A 243 -3.27 8.82 9.75
C ASP A 243 -4.72 8.91 10.22
N LYS A 244 -4.99 9.64 11.31
CA LYS A 244 -6.34 9.85 11.81
C LYS A 244 -7.26 10.38 10.71
N ASN A 245 -8.36 9.67 10.48
CA ASN A 245 -9.36 9.92 9.43
C ASN A 245 -8.83 9.84 8.00
N ILE A 246 -7.63 9.31 7.78
CA ILE A 246 -7.01 9.22 6.46
C ILE A 246 -6.71 7.76 6.15
N TRP A 247 -7.53 7.18 5.28
CA TRP A 247 -7.53 5.78 4.92
C TRP A 247 -7.40 5.62 3.41
N TYR A 248 -6.73 4.57 2.96
CA TYR A 248 -6.73 4.17 1.55
C TYR A 248 -7.28 2.75 1.40
N ILE A 249 -7.83 2.45 0.23
CA ILE A 249 -8.32 1.12 -0.12
C ILE A 249 -7.21 0.34 -0.83
N GLN A 250 -6.95 -0.88 -0.37
CA GLN A 250 -6.05 -1.87 -0.94
C GLN A 250 -6.86 -3.05 -1.52
N SER A 251 -6.30 -3.75 -2.51
CA SER A 251 -6.81 -5.08 -2.86
C SER A 251 -6.61 -6.05 -1.71
N ILE A 252 -7.60 -6.92 -1.50
CA ILE A 252 -7.37 -8.19 -0.82
C ILE A 252 -6.42 -8.94 -1.74
N ASP A 253 -5.18 -9.14 -1.31
CA ASP A 253 -4.27 -10.05 -2.00
C ASP A 253 -5.01 -11.38 -2.17
N PRO A 254 -5.12 -11.95 -3.39
CA PRO A 254 -5.38 -13.37 -3.46
C PRO A 254 -4.15 -14.03 -2.84
N SER A 255 -4.33 -14.53 -1.62
CA SER A 255 -3.39 -15.40 -0.93
C SER A 255 -2.88 -16.50 -1.86
#